data_AF-A0A938HWT4-F1
#
_entry.id   AF-A0A938HWT4-F1
#
_cell.length_a   1.000
_cell.length_b   1.000
_cell.length_c   1.000
_cell.angle_alpha   90.00
_cell.angle_beta   90.00
_cell.angle_gamma   90.00
#
_symmetry.space_group_name_H-M   'P 1'
#
loop_
_entity.id
_entity.type
_entity.pdbx_description
1 polymer ?
#
loop_
_entity_poly.entity_id
_entity_poly.type
_entity_poly.pdbx_seq_one_letter_code
_entity_poly.pdbx_strand_id
1 'polypeptide(L)'
;MAKTGKSQDKPGMLGSLFWQSSDRYFQLPKTYAEAESPARKYENPFGRLVDRMSRMWVRLSSGDRHPTAGFYVIVGVVLTVITAIEVWAFTWPFGKAVINPILLALSAVKFVMVIGFFMHLRFEHPLFTRVFAAGLILAIAISLSLLALFFKLNG
;
A
#
# COMPACT_ATOMS: atom_id res chain seq x y z
N MET A 1 31.51 43.47 11.89
CA MET A 1 32.37 42.27 11.78
C MET A 1 31.82 41.21 12.73
N ALA A 2 31.04 40.26 12.22
CA ALA A 2 30.49 39.13 12.99
C ALA A 2 31.27 37.85 12.67
N LYS A 3 31.44 37.03 13.71
CA LYS A 3 32.41 35.95 13.87
C LYS A 3 31.77 34.58 13.53
N THR A 4 32.63 33.58 13.26
CA THR A 4 32.48 32.14 13.62
C THR A 4 32.07 31.18 12.50
N GLY A 5 32.85 30.09 12.29
CA GLY A 5 32.40 28.99 11.43
C GLY A 5 33.38 27.86 11.05
N LYS A 6 34.10 27.28 12.03
CA LYS A 6 34.68 25.91 12.07
C LYS A 6 35.81 25.47 11.10
N SER A 7 36.88 24.99 11.76
CA SER A 7 37.94 24.09 11.25
C SER A 7 37.35 22.89 10.51
N GLN A 8 37.84 22.63 9.30
CA GLN A 8 37.54 21.43 8.55
C GLN A 8 38.87 20.70 8.30
N ASP A 9 39.04 19.65 9.07
CA ASP A 9 40.27 18.92 9.27
C ASP A 9 40.51 18.05 8.04
N LYS A 10 41.63 18.26 7.33
CA LYS A 10 41.94 17.55 6.09
C LYS A 10 42.46 16.15 6.43
N PRO A 11 41.78 15.05 6.07
CA PRO A 11 42.36 13.73 6.20
C PRO A 11 43.50 13.56 5.18
N GLY A 12 44.60 12.91 5.59
CA GLY A 12 45.78 12.65 4.75
C GLY A 12 45.47 11.85 3.48
N MET A 13 46.42 11.78 2.54
CA MET A 13 46.22 11.32 1.15
C MET A 13 45.57 9.93 0.98
N LEU A 14 45.70 9.05 1.96
CA LEU A 14 44.97 7.78 1.97
C LEU A 14 43.48 7.98 2.32
N GLY A 15 43.16 8.87 3.26
CA GLY A 15 41.81 9.24 3.72
C GLY A 15 40.83 9.65 2.62
N SER A 16 41.29 10.37 1.61
CA SER A 16 40.46 10.82 0.48
C SER A 16 40.15 9.72 -0.55
N LEU A 17 40.82 8.56 -0.46
CA LEU A 17 40.68 7.45 -1.41
C LEU A 17 39.52 6.52 -1.05
N PHE A 18 39.18 6.45 0.24
CA PHE A 18 38.09 5.61 0.77
C PHE A 18 36.85 6.41 1.19
N TRP A 19 36.87 7.73 1.03
CA TRP A 19 35.73 8.60 1.35
C TRP A 19 35.25 9.31 0.10
N GLN A 20 34.16 8.80 -0.48
CA GLN A 20 33.45 9.49 -1.56
C GLN A 20 32.70 10.68 -0.96
N SER A 21 33.36 11.84 -0.89
CA SER A 21 32.69 13.11 -0.61
C SER A 21 31.58 13.30 -1.64
N SER A 22 30.35 13.11 -1.17
CA SER A 22 29.09 13.31 -1.88
C SER A 22 28.84 14.78 -2.24
N ASP A 23 29.71 15.68 -1.78
CA ASP A 23 29.56 17.13 -1.94
C ASP A 23 30.02 17.64 -3.31
N ARG A 24 30.50 16.75 -4.18
CA ARG A 24 31.04 17.10 -5.50
C ARG A 24 30.08 16.97 -6.69
N TYR A 25 28.79 16.72 -6.47
CA TYR A 25 27.87 16.53 -7.58
C TYR A 25 26.97 17.72 -7.93
N PHE A 26 26.61 18.64 -7.03
CA PHE A 26 25.75 19.78 -7.42
C PHE A 26 25.88 20.99 -6.48
N GLN A 27 26.69 21.98 -6.84
CA GLN A 27 26.36 23.36 -6.45
C GLN A 27 25.18 23.80 -7.32
N LEU A 28 23.95 23.46 -6.91
CA LEU A 28 22.76 23.94 -7.62
C LEU A 28 22.73 25.47 -7.48
N PRO A 29 22.81 26.26 -8.56
CA PRO A 29 22.41 27.65 -8.48
C PRO A 29 20.98 27.68 -7.95
N LYS A 30 20.74 28.59 -7.02
CA LYS A 30 19.48 28.80 -6.28
C LYS A 30 18.27 29.16 -7.18
N THR A 31 18.39 28.99 -8.49
CA THR A 31 17.36 29.28 -9.48
C THR A 31 16.41 28.09 -9.72
N TYR A 32 16.77 26.87 -9.30
CA TYR A 32 15.87 25.71 -9.41
C TYR A 32 15.61 25.01 -8.08
N ALA A 33 16.54 25.06 -7.11
CA ALA A 33 16.28 24.53 -5.77
C ALA A 33 15.47 25.51 -4.87
N GLU A 34 15.49 26.82 -5.16
CA GLU A 34 14.74 27.82 -4.39
C GLU A 34 13.45 28.29 -5.10
N ALA A 35 13.35 28.14 -6.43
CA ALA A 35 12.12 28.43 -7.19
C ALA A 35 11.09 27.30 -7.11
N GLU A 36 11.48 26.12 -6.64
CA GLU A 36 10.62 24.92 -6.57
C GLU A 36 10.20 24.57 -5.13
N SER A 37 10.24 25.55 -4.24
CA SER A 37 9.53 25.50 -2.96
C SER A 37 9.05 26.92 -2.67
N PRO A 38 7.79 27.25 -3.01
CA PRO A 38 6.74 26.96 -2.04
C PRO A 38 5.32 26.87 -2.63
N ALA A 39 4.75 25.67 -2.85
CA ALA A 39 3.29 25.45 -2.71
C ALA A 39 2.89 24.01 -3.04
N ARG A 40 2.17 23.40 -2.09
CA ARG A 40 1.00 22.51 -2.29
C ARG A 40 0.97 21.76 -3.65
N LYS A 41 1.27 20.46 -3.69
CA LYS A 41 0.24 19.41 -3.50
C LYS A 41 -0.96 19.55 -4.46
N TYR A 42 -0.92 18.86 -5.60
CA TYR A 42 -2.05 18.55 -6.48
C TYR A 42 -3.19 19.60 -6.48
N GLU A 43 -3.05 20.70 -7.24
CA GLU A 43 -4.07 21.76 -7.39
C GLU A 43 -5.08 21.51 -8.52
N ASN A 44 -5.46 20.27 -8.73
CA ASN A 44 -6.68 19.91 -9.46
C ASN A 44 -7.86 19.82 -8.46
N PRO A 45 -9.12 20.06 -8.89
CA PRO A 45 -10.30 19.93 -8.02
C PRO A 45 -10.32 18.59 -7.25
N PHE A 46 -9.82 17.53 -7.88
CA PHE A 46 -9.66 16.19 -7.30
C PHE A 46 -8.43 16.04 -6.39
N GLY A 47 -7.35 16.80 -6.59
CA GLY A 47 -6.16 16.76 -5.74
C GLY A 47 -6.42 17.28 -4.32
N ARG A 48 -7.30 18.29 -4.19
CA ARG A 48 -7.79 18.78 -2.89
C ARG A 48 -8.66 17.76 -2.16
N LEU A 49 -9.36 16.89 -2.90
CA LEU A 49 -10.16 15.79 -2.33
C LEU A 49 -9.23 14.69 -1.78
N VAL A 50 -8.23 14.29 -2.56
CA VAL A 50 -7.22 13.30 -2.16
C VAL A 50 -6.41 13.81 -0.96
N ASP A 51 -6.07 15.09 -0.91
CA ASP A 51 -5.40 15.71 0.23
C ASP A 51 -6.27 15.73 1.49
N ARG A 52 -7.58 16.02 1.35
CA ARG A 52 -8.53 15.97 2.47
C ARG A 52 -8.67 14.56 3.02
N MET A 53 -8.75 13.56 2.14
CA MET A 53 -8.77 12.14 2.52
C MET A 53 -7.46 11.74 3.20
N SER A 54 -6.31 12.05 2.59
CA SER A 54 -4.97 11.75 3.13
C SER A 54 -4.77 12.32 4.53
N ARG A 55 -5.18 13.57 4.77
CA ARG A 55 -5.08 14.19 6.11
C ARG A 55 -6.00 13.53 7.14
N MET A 56 -7.17 13.04 6.74
CA MET A 56 -8.06 12.29 7.60
C MET A 56 -7.46 10.91 7.95
N TRP A 57 -6.91 10.23 6.95
CA TRP A 57 -6.21 8.95 7.11
C TRP A 57 -4.99 9.05 8.02
N VAL A 58 -4.17 10.08 7.84
CA VAL A 58 -2.99 10.33 8.68
C VAL A 58 -3.42 10.62 10.13
N ARG A 59 -4.52 11.34 10.35
CA ARG A 59 -5.03 11.57 11.71
C ARG A 59 -5.58 10.31 12.38
N LEU A 60 -6.15 9.39 11.61
CA LEU A 60 -6.62 8.10 12.10
C LEU A 60 -5.46 7.12 12.37
N SER A 61 -4.36 7.23 11.61
CA SER A 61 -3.18 6.37 11.76
C SER A 61 -2.09 6.96 12.67
N SER A 62 -2.15 8.24 13.03
CA SER A 62 -1.19 8.90 13.92
C SER A 62 -1.53 8.70 15.40
N GLY A 63 -1.84 7.46 15.78
CA GLY A 63 -1.77 7.01 17.16
C GLY A 63 -0.29 6.87 17.54
N ASP A 64 0.14 7.64 18.52
CA ASP A 64 1.50 7.73 19.00
C ASP A 64 2.18 6.36 19.27
N ARG A 65 3.41 6.24 18.76
CA ARG A 65 4.55 5.52 19.37
C ARG A 65 4.29 4.08 19.86
N HIS A 66 4.15 3.14 18.93
CA HIS A 66 4.83 1.82 18.89
C HIS A 66 4.22 1.00 17.74
N PRO A 67 5.02 0.21 17.01
CA PRO A 67 4.67 -0.26 15.69
C PRO A 67 3.63 -1.41 15.71
N THR A 68 2.93 -1.51 14.59
CA THR A 68 2.35 -2.73 14.02
C THR A 68 0.89 -3.03 14.36
N ALA A 69 0.41 -3.16 15.60
CA ALA A 69 -0.95 -3.70 15.86
C ALA A 69 -2.14 -2.82 15.39
N GLY A 70 -2.07 -1.50 15.59
CA GLY A 70 -3.19 -0.59 15.31
C GLY A 70 -3.61 -0.51 13.83
N PHE A 71 -2.66 -0.71 12.91
CA PHE A 71 -2.95 -0.69 11.48
C PHE A 71 -3.81 -1.89 11.04
N TYR A 72 -3.55 -3.08 11.58
CA TYR A 72 -4.36 -4.29 11.29
C TYR A 72 -5.76 -4.16 11.87
N VAL A 73 -5.90 -3.55 13.05
CA VAL A 73 -7.21 -3.28 13.65
C VAL A 73 -8.02 -2.34 12.75
N ILE A 74 -7.41 -1.28 12.20
CA ILE A 74 -8.09 -0.38 11.25
C ILE A 74 -8.50 -1.13 9.98
N VAL A 75 -7.62 -1.95 9.39
CA VAL A 75 -7.97 -2.76 8.20
C VAL A 75 -9.10 -3.73 8.52
N GLY A 76 -9.10 -4.35 9.71
CA GLY A 76 -10.16 -5.25 10.17
C GLY A 76 -11.50 -4.53 10.37
N VAL A 77 -11.48 -3.32 10.91
CA VAL A 77 -12.68 -2.48 11.04
C VAL A 77 -13.23 -2.11 9.66
N VAL A 78 -12.38 -1.70 8.71
CA VAL A 78 -12.80 -1.42 7.32
C VAL A 78 -13.42 -2.65 6.68
N LEU A 79 -12.80 -3.83 6.83
CA LEU A 79 -13.30 -5.09 6.31
C LEU A 79 -14.66 -5.47 6.92
N THR A 80 -14.83 -5.21 8.23
CA THR A 80 -16.08 -5.44 8.95
C THR A 80 -17.18 -4.52 8.45
N VAL A 81 -16.88 -3.23 8.25
CA VAL A 81 -17.83 -2.25 7.71
C VAL A 81 -18.25 -2.63 6.29
N ILE A 82 -17.32 -3.00 5.41
CA ILE A 82 -17.62 -3.48 4.06
C ILE A 82 -18.55 -4.70 4.12
N THR A 83 -18.29 -5.63 5.05
CA THR A 83 -19.10 -6.83 5.22
C THR A 83 -20.51 -6.53 5.75
N ALA A 84 -20.63 -5.62 6.71
CA ALA A 84 -21.92 -5.20 7.24
C ALA A 84 -22.77 -4.51 6.17
N ILE A 85 -22.16 -3.64 5.36
CA ILE A 85 -22.84 -2.98 4.23
C ILE A 85 -23.31 -3.99 3.20
N GLU A 86 -22.49 -4.99 2.87
CA GLU A 86 -22.86 -6.04 1.91
C GLU A 86 -24.04 -6.89 2.39
N VAL A 87 -24.01 -7.35 3.65
CA VAL A 87 -25.12 -8.13 4.23
C VAL A 87 -26.39 -7.29 4.28
N TRP A 88 -26.27 -6.01 4.62
CA TRP A 88 -27.40 -5.09 4.63
C TRP A 88 -27.96 -4.86 3.21
N ALA A 89 -27.11 -4.62 2.22
CA ALA A 89 -27.51 -4.50 0.82
C ALA A 89 -28.14 -5.78 0.25
N PHE A 90 -27.70 -6.96 0.72
CA PHE A 90 -28.26 -8.26 0.35
C PHE A 90 -29.70 -8.47 0.85
N THR A 91 -30.12 -7.80 1.93
CA THR A 91 -31.51 -7.90 2.40
C THR A 91 -32.52 -7.24 1.46
N TRP A 92 -32.05 -6.42 0.52
CA TRP A 92 -32.90 -5.79 -0.48
C TRP A 92 -33.23 -6.79 -1.61
N PRO A 93 -34.48 -6.83 -2.13
CA PRO A 93 -34.90 -7.77 -3.17
C PRO A 93 -34.35 -7.38 -4.55
N PHE A 94 -33.03 -7.41 -4.73
CA PHE A 94 -32.41 -7.41 -6.05
C PHE A 94 -32.51 -8.82 -6.66
N GLY A 95 -32.65 -8.92 -7.98
CA GLY A 95 -32.78 -10.21 -8.66
C GLY A 95 -31.55 -11.11 -8.42
N LYS A 96 -31.79 -12.41 -8.22
CA LYS A 96 -30.75 -13.43 -7.94
C LYS A 96 -29.62 -13.46 -8.98
N ALA A 97 -29.90 -13.06 -10.22
CA ALA A 97 -28.93 -13.01 -11.31
C ALA A 97 -27.82 -11.95 -11.12
N VAL A 98 -28.12 -10.85 -10.43
CA VAL A 98 -27.17 -9.74 -10.20
C VAL A 98 -26.47 -9.87 -8.84
N ILE A 99 -27.19 -10.40 -7.86
CA ILE A 99 -26.68 -10.63 -6.50
C ILE A 99 -25.54 -11.66 -6.47
N ASN A 100 -25.68 -12.81 -7.15
CA ASN A 100 -24.67 -13.87 -7.13
C ASN A 100 -23.26 -13.44 -7.57
N PRO A 101 -23.08 -12.75 -8.73
CA PRO A 101 -21.74 -12.32 -9.15
C PRO A 101 -21.17 -11.22 -8.25
N ILE A 102 -22.02 -10.34 -7.71
CA ILE A 102 -21.59 -9.27 -6.80
C ILE A 102 -21.07 -9.83 -5.47
N LEU A 103 -21.77 -10.81 -4.90
CA LEU A 103 -21.32 -11.52 -3.70
C LEU A 103 -19.99 -12.25 -3.92
N LEU A 104 -19.84 -12.89 -5.08
CA LEU A 104 -18.59 -13.57 -5.43
C LEU A 104 -17.43 -12.57 -5.55
N ALA A 105 -17.66 -11.42 -6.19
CA ALA A 105 -16.68 -10.36 -6.35
C ALA A 105 -16.30 -9.72 -4.99
N LEU A 106 -17.28 -9.38 -4.16
CA LEU A 106 -17.05 -8.83 -2.83
C LEU A 106 -16.30 -9.82 -1.92
N SER A 107 -16.66 -11.10 -1.97
CA SER A 107 -15.92 -12.16 -1.27
C SER A 107 -14.47 -12.26 -1.72
N ALA A 108 -14.21 -12.19 -3.04
CA ALA A 108 -12.85 -12.22 -3.57
C ALA A 108 -12.02 -10.99 -3.12
N VAL A 109 -12.62 -9.79 -3.13
CA VAL A 109 -11.95 -8.58 -2.64
C VAL A 109 -11.58 -8.70 -1.17
N LYS A 110 -12.50 -9.16 -0.32
CA LYS A 110 -12.23 -9.40 1.10
C LYS A 110 -11.11 -10.40 1.29
N PHE A 111 -11.12 -11.49 0.53
CA PHE A 111 -10.08 -12.52 0.59
C PHE A 111 -8.69 -11.94 0.25
N VAL A 112 -8.56 -11.15 -0.82
CA VAL A 112 -7.30 -10.49 -1.19
C VAL A 112 -6.85 -9.50 -0.12
N MET A 113 -7.79 -8.74 0.46
CA MET A 113 -7.50 -7.76 1.52
C MET A 113 -7.01 -8.46 2.79
N VAL A 114 -7.62 -9.58 3.18
CA VAL A 114 -7.21 -10.40 4.34
C VAL A 114 -5.83 -11.02 4.11
N ILE A 115 -5.57 -11.58 2.92
CA ILE A 115 -4.27 -12.19 2.63
C ILE A 115 -3.15 -11.14 2.57
N GLY A 116 -3.39 -10.03 1.89
CA GLY A 116 -2.37 -8.99 1.71
C GLY A 116 -2.02 -8.27 3.02
N PHE A 117 -3.01 -8.02 3.88
CA PHE A 117 -2.83 -7.26 5.11
C PHE A 117 -2.79 -8.12 6.36
N PHE A 118 -3.74 -9.03 6.60
CA PHE A 118 -3.80 -9.81 7.84
C PHE A 118 -2.81 -10.98 7.87
N MET A 119 -2.56 -11.65 6.74
CA MET A 119 -1.56 -12.73 6.65
C MET A 119 -0.14 -12.22 6.41
N HIS A 120 0.24 -11.01 6.83
CA HIS A 120 1.64 -10.53 6.87
C HIS A 120 2.51 -10.66 5.58
N LEU A 121 1.98 -11.11 4.44
CA LEU A 121 2.72 -11.40 3.21
C LEU A 121 3.39 -10.17 2.58
N ARG A 122 2.95 -8.96 2.93
CA ARG A 122 3.58 -7.71 2.51
C ARG A 122 4.79 -7.32 3.36
N PHE A 123 4.89 -7.84 4.58
CA PHE A 123 5.93 -7.51 5.55
C PHE A 123 6.96 -8.63 5.74
N GLU A 124 6.68 -9.81 5.22
CA GLU A 124 7.55 -10.99 5.21
C GLU A 124 8.44 -11.06 3.96
N HIS A 125 9.44 -11.94 3.97
CA HIS A 125 10.35 -12.15 2.84
C HIS A 125 9.56 -12.59 1.58
N PRO A 126 9.87 -12.08 0.37
CA PRO A 126 9.09 -12.30 -0.86
C PRO A 126 8.95 -13.78 -1.29
N LEU A 127 9.68 -14.69 -0.66
CA LEU A 127 9.54 -16.14 -0.84
C LEU A 127 8.18 -16.64 -0.32
N PHE A 128 7.71 -16.19 0.84
CA PHE A 128 6.40 -16.58 1.37
C PHE A 128 5.27 -16.13 0.44
N THR A 129 5.38 -14.92 -0.11
CA THR A 129 4.43 -14.37 -1.09
C THR A 129 4.37 -15.16 -2.38
N ARG A 130 5.52 -15.62 -2.88
CA ARG A 130 5.58 -16.46 -4.09
C ARG A 130 5.00 -17.85 -3.87
N VAL A 131 5.33 -18.51 -2.76
CA VAL A 131 4.81 -19.87 -2.46
C VAL A 131 3.30 -19.83 -2.25
N PHE A 132 2.80 -18.83 -1.52
CA PHE A 132 1.37 -18.64 -1.33
C PHE A 132 0.63 -18.36 -2.65
N ALA A 133 1.16 -17.43 -3.47
CA ALA A 133 0.57 -17.12 -4.76
C ALA A 133 0.58 -18.33 -5.71
N ALA A 134 1.67 -19.12 -5.72
CA ALA A 134 1.75 -20.35 -6.49
C ALA A 134 0.69 -21.37 -6.05
N GLY A 135 0.49 -21.55 -4.73
CA GLY A 135 -0.58 -22.38 -4.19
C GLY A 135 -1.98 -21.90 -4.56
N LEU A 136 -2.21 -20.58 -4.54
CA LEU A 136 -3.49 -19.99 -4.95
C LEU A 136 -3.79 -20.22 -6.44
N ILE A 137 -2.80 -20.01 -7.30
CA ILE A 137 -2.91 -20.26 -8.74
C ILE A 137 -3.20 -21.74 -9.00
N LEU A 138 -2.48 -22.63 -8.31
CA LEU A 138 -2.68 -24.07 -8.43
C LEU A 138 -4.09 -24.49 -7.97
N ALA A 139 -4.57 -23.97 -6.85
CA ALA A 139 -5.92 -24.24 -6.34
C ALA A 139 -7.01 -23.80 -7.33
N ILE A 140 -6.87 -22.60 -7.92
CA ILE A 140 -7.79 -22.10 -8.95
C ILE A 140 -7.73 -22.99 -10.20
N ALA A 141 -6.54 -23.36 -10.65
CA ALA A 141 -6.36 -24.22 -11.83
C ALA A 141 -7.03 -25.58 -11.65
N ILE A 142 -6.84 -26.24 -10.50
CA ILE A 142 -7.47 -27.53 -10.18
C ILE A 142 -8.99 -27.37 -10.06
N SER A 143 -9.46 -26.32 -9.40
CA SER A 143 -10.91 -26.06 -9.25
C SER A 143 -11.60 -25.87 -10.60
N LEU A 144 -10.99 -25.09 -11.51
CA LEU A 144 -11.50 -24.89 -12.86
C LEU A 144 -11.42 -26.17 -13.71
N SER A 145 -10.34 -26.95 -13.55
CA SER A 145 -10.17 -28.22 -14.25
C SER A 145 -11.23 -29.24 -13.85
N LEU A 146 -11.51 -29.37 -12.55
CA LEU A 146 -12.59 -30.22 -12.04
C LEU A 146 -13.96 -29.74 -12.52
N LEU A 147 -14.22 -28.44 -12.47
CA LEU A 147 -15.49 -27.89 -12.97
C LEU A 147 -15.69 -28.20 -14.46
N ALA A 148 -14.65 -28.04 -15.28
CA ALA A 148 -14.68 -28.38 -16.71
C ALA A 148 -14.90 -29.88 -16.94
N LEU A 149 -14.28 -30.74 -16.12
CA LEU A 149 -14.45 -32.19 -16.19
C LEU A 149 -15.91 -32.60 -15.87
N PHE A 150 -16.47 -32.11 -14.77
CA PHE A 150 -17.85 -32.38 -14.39
C PHE A 150 -18.85 -31.82 -15.41
N PHE A 151 -18.60 -30.62 -15.95
CA PHE A 151 -19.45 -30.05 -17.00
C PHE A 151 -19.47 -30.92 -18.26
N LYS A 152 -18.32 -31.50 -18.63
CA LYS A 152 -18.22 -32.41 -19.78
C LYS A 152 -18.80 -33.80 -19.52
N LEU A 153 -18.81 -34.27 -18.27
CA LEU A 153 -19.37 -35.57 -17.90
C LEU A 153 -20.89 -35.53 -17.64
N ASN A 154 -21.43 -34.37 -17.28
CA ASN A 154 -22.83 -34.17 -16.92
C ASN A 154 -23.68 -33.57 -18.06
N GLY A 155 -23.09 -33.37 -19.25
CA GLY A 155 -23.76 -33.03 -20.50
C GLY A 155 -23.53 -34.13 -21.53
#